data_AF-A0A3E0W9W4-F1
#
_entry.id   AF-A0A3E0W9W4-F1
#
_cell.length_a   1.000
_cell.length_b   1.000
_cell.length_c   1.000
_cell.angle_alpha   90.00
_cell.angle_beta   90.00
_cell.angle_gamma   90.00
#
_symmetry.space_group_name_H-M   'P 1'
#
loop_
_entity.id
_entity.type
_entity.pdbx_description
1 polymer ?
#
loop_
_entity_poly.entity_id
_entity_poly.type
_entity_poly.pdbx_seq_one_letter_code
_entity_poly.pdbx_strand_id
1 'polypeptide(L)'
;PLITNKTYLEAAAGILAVEAYHAGIIRTSLYAKGLADAANAISDARDSLDGPTDDDQGITDKAAGGALNLVPTDANAIAFSRTPGQVLNVVYLNNKAVTKGGFFPAGVNGAVNTSAAN
;
A
#
# COMPACT_ATOMS: atom_id res chain seq x y z
N PRO A 1 10.26 11.36 -5.75
CA PRO A 1 10.55 12.07 -7.03
C PRO A 1 9.27 12.16 -7.87
N LEU A 2 8.96 13.32 -8.43
CA LEU A 2 7.76 13.53 -9.25
C LEU A 2 8.06 13.22 -10.72
N ILE A 3 7.18 12.51 -11.42
CA ILE A 3 7.30 12.30 -12.88
C ILE A 3 6.87 13.58 -13.58
N THR A 4 7.81 14.27 -14.23
CA THR A 4 7.54 15.54 -14.94
C THR A 4 7.36 15.35 -16.46
N ASN A 5 7.90 14.26 -17.01
CA ASN A 5 7.73 13.94 -18.43
C ASN A 5 6.30 13.45 -18.68
N LYS A 6 5.52 14.21 -19.45
CA LYS A 6 4.09 13.92 -19.72
C LYS A 6 3.88 12.54 -20.34
N THR A 7 4.77 12.10 -21.22
CA THR A 7 4.71 10.76 -21.84
C THR A 7 4.82 9.67 -20.78
N TYR A 8 5.75 9.82 -19.83
CA TYR A 8 5.90 8.85 -18.74
C TYR A 8 4.80 8.95 -17.69
N LEU A 9 4.24 10.14 -17.47
CA LEU A 9 3.12 10.32 -16.57
C LEU A 9 1.87 9.61 -17.08
N GLU A 10 1.56 9.73 -18.37
CA GLU A 10 0.43 9.04 -19.00
C GLU A 10 0.61 7.52 -18.93
N ALA A 11 1.80 7.01 -19.28
CA ALA A 11 2.09 5.58 -19.18
C ALA A 11 2.01 5.07 -17.73
N ALA A 12 2.53 5.82 -16.75
CA ALA A 12 2.45 5.46 -15.34
C ALA A 12 1.01 5.43 -14.82
N ALA A 13 0.17 6.39 -15.22
CA ALA A 13 -1.25 6.40 -14.90
C ALA A 13 -1.99 5.19 -15.51
N GLY A 14 -1.66 4.82 -16.75
CA GLY A 14 -2.19 3.62 -17.39
C GLY A 14 -1.81 2.32 -16.67
N ILE A 15 -0.55 2.19 -16.25
CA ILE A 15 -0.09 1.04 -15.45
C ILE A 15 -0.83 1.00 -14.11
N LEU A 16 -0.98 2.14 -13.43
CA LEU A 16 -1.73 2.23 -12.17
C LEU A 16 -3.20 1.78 -12.33
N ALA A 17 -3.84 2.12 -13.45
CA ALA A 17 -5.21 1.67 -13.72
C ALA A 17 -5.32 0.15 -13.85
N VAL A 18 -4.32 -0.50 -14.47
CA VAL A 18 -4.26 -1.97 -14.56
C VAL A 18 -4.03 -2.60 -13.18
N GLU A 19 -3.12 -2.03 -12.38
CA GLU A 19 -2.89 -2.48 -11.00
C GLU A 19 -4.15 -2.38 -10.14
N ALA A 20 -5.00 -1.36 -10.36
CA ALA A 20 -6.28 -1.25 -9.67
C ALA A 20 -7.24 -2.41 -10.01
N TYR A 21 -7.30 -2.84 -11.27
CA TYR A 21 -8.08 -4.04 -11.66
C TYR A 21 -7.55 -5.30 -10.98
N HIS A 22 -6.23 -5.50 -10.98
CA HIS A 22 -5.61 -6.63 -10.30
C HIS A 22 -5.92 -6.62 -8.80
N ALA A 23 -5.79 -5.46 -8.15
CA ALA A 23 -6.08 -5.32 -6.73
C ALA A 23 -7.54 -5.64 -6.40
N GLY A 24 -8.51 -5.15 -7.18
CA GLY A 24 -9.93 -5.48 -7.03
C GLY A 24 -10.21 -6.99 -7.17
N ILE A 25 -9.58 -7.65 -8.15
CA ILE A 25 -9.70 -9.11 -8.36
C ILE A 25 -9.12 -9.89 -7.18
N ILE A 26 -7.95 -9.50 -6.66
CA ILE A 26 -7.31 -10.14 -5.51
C ILE A 26 -8.21 -9.99 -4.27
N ARG A 27 -8.70 -8.78 -3.97
CA ARG A 27 -9.59 -8.54 -2.83
C ARG A 27 -10.88 -9.36 -2.93
N THR A 28 -11.52 -9.37 -4.09
CA THR A 28 -12.71 -10.18 -4.36
C THR A 28 -12.43 -11.67 -4.14
N SER A 29 -11.28 -12.16 -4.62
CA SER A 29 -10.88 -13.56 -4.49
C SER A 29 -10.60 -13.96 -3.04
N LEU A 30 -9.93 -13.10 -2.27
CA LEU A 30 -9.67 -13.33 -0.84
C LEU A 30 -10.97 -13.36 -0.03
N TYR A 31 -11.87 -12.42 -0.30
CA TYR A 31 -13.18 -12.39 0.34
C TYR A 31 -14.00 -13.65 0.04
N ALA A 32 -14.09 -14.05 -1.24
CA ALA A 32 -14.80 -15.27 -1.64
C ALA A 32 -14.22 -16.55 -1.04
N LYS A 33 -12.93 -16.53 -0.65
CA LYS A 33 -12.26 -17.64 0.05
C LYS A 33 -12.43 -17.62 1.57
N GLY A 34 -13.16 -16.64 2.12
CA GLY A 34 -13.32 -16.48 3.57
C GLY A 34 -12.05 -15.99 4.28
N LEU A 35 -11.14 -15.31 3.57
CA LEU A 35 -9.86 -14.85 4.10
C LEU A 35 -9.87 -13.39 4.56
N ALA A 36 -11.06 -12.83 4.83
CA ALA A 36 -11.20 -11.43 5.23
C ALA A 36 -10.39 -11.08 6.48
N ASP A 37 -10.50 -11.88 7.53
CA ASP A 37 -9.79 -11.62 8.79
C ASP A 37 -8.27 -11.64 8.61
N ALA A 38 -7.76 -12.63 7.87
CA ALA A 38 -6.33 -12.73 7.57
C ALA A 38 -5.83 -11.56 6.71
N ALA A 39 -6.59 -11.17 5.69
CA ALA A 39 -6.24 -10.05 4.81
C ALA A 39 -6.27 -8.72 5.58
N ASN A 40 -7.27 -8.51 6.43
CA ASN A 40 -7.37 -7.32 7.28
C ASN A 40 -6.24 -7.25 8.29
N ALA A 41 -5.86 -8.37 8.92
CA ALA A 41 -4.72 -8.41 9.84
C ALA A 41 -3.40 -8.03 9.15
N ILE A 42 -3.21 -8.44 7.89
CA ILE A 42 -2.05 -8.01 7.09
C ILE A 42 -2.12 -6.52 6.76
N SER A 43 -3.32 -5.98 6.46
CA SER A 43 -3.53 -4.55 6.27
C SER A 43 -3.15 -3.77 7.52
N ASP A 44 -3.74 -4.11 8.66
CA ASP A 44 -3.49 -3.46 9.96
C ASP A 44 -1.98 -3.52 10.34
N ALA A 45 -1.30 -4.63 10.00
CA ALA A 45 0.14 -4.75 10.23
C ALA A 45 0.97 -3.81 9.33
N ARG A 46 0.60 -3.63 8.06
CA ARG A 46 1.29 -2.69 7.15
C ARG A 46 1.02 -1.24 7.54
N ASP A 47 -0.22 -0.92 7.90
CA ASP A 47 -0.66 0.40 8.38
C ASP A 47 0.16 0.83 9.62
N SER A 48 0.43 -0.12 10.53
CA SER A 48 1.27 0.15 11.71
C SER A 48 2.72 0.56 11.40
N LEU A 49 3.18 0.35 10.17
CA LEU A 49 4.56 0.62 9.73
C LEU A 49 4.67 1.90 8.90
N ASP A 50 3.63 2.30 8.17
CA ASP A 50 3.69 3.39 7.19
C ASP A 50 3.12 4.73 7.69
N GLY A 51 2.55 4.81 8.88
CA GLY A 51 2.28 6.08 9.54
C GLY A 51 1.00 6.10 10.37
N PRO A 52 0.56 7.30 10.81
CA PRO A 52 -0.65 7.45 11.62
C PRO A 52 -1.94 7.56 10.80
N THR A 53 -1.86 7.68 9.47
CA THR A 53 -3.01 7.80 8.58
C THR A 53 -3.43 6.44 8.09
N ASP A 54 -4.72 6.12 8.18
CA ASP A 54 -5.32 4.88 7.62
C ASP A 54 -5.39 4.99 6.09
N ASP A 55 -4.25 4.75 5.46
CA ASP A 55 -4.07 4.68 4.01
C ASP A 55 -3.90 3.23 3.51
N ASP A 56 -3.79 2.26 4.45
CA ASP A 56 -3.81 0.81 4.19
C ASP A 56 -5.12 0.13 4.61
N GLN A 57 -6.20 0.46 3.91
CA GLN A 57 -7.49 -0.13 4.24
C GLN A 57 -7.59 -1.61 3.87
N GLY A 58 -8.09 -2.40 4.83
CA GLY A 58 -8.40 -3.82 4.65
C GLY A 58 -9.50 -4.09 3.62
N ILE A 59 -9.76 -5.38 3.35
CA ILE A 59 -10.75 -5.80 2.34
C ILE A 59 -12.19 -5.72 2.85
N THR A 60 -12.39 -5.46 4.14
CA THR A 60 -13.69 -5.06 4.69
C THR A 60 -13.53 -3.77 5.47
N ASP A 61 -14.41 -2.82 5.23
CA ASP A 61 -14.40 -1.53 5.89
C ASP A 61 -15.09 -1.62 7.26
N LYS A 62 -14.31 -1.45 8.33
CA LYS A 62 -14.79 -1.45 9.72
C LYS A 62 -15.73 -0.26 9.97
N ALA A 63 -15.46 0.91 9.38
CA ALA A 63 -16.29 2.10 9.52
C ALA A 63 -17.64 1.96 8.80
N ALA A 64 -17.70 1.17 7.72
CA ALA A 64 -18.93 0.81 7.02
C ALA A 64 -19.57 -0.51 7.54
N GLY A 65 -19.31 -0.90 8.78
CA GLY A 65 -19.96 -2.06 9.40
C GLY A 65 -19.54 -3.41 8.81
N GLY A 66 -18.34 -3.53 8.27
CA GLY A 66 -17.81 -4.75 7.66
C GLY A 66 -18.17 -4.92 6.18
N ALA A 67 -18.64 -3.86 5.52
CA ALA A 67 -18.90 -3.88 4.09
C ALA A 67 -17.63 -4.20 3.29
N LEU A 68 -17.78 -4.88 2.16
CA LEU A 68 -16.68 -5.24 1.27
C LEU A 68 -16.00 -3.99 0.70
N ASN A 69 -14.69 -3.87 0.89
CA ASN A 69 -13.87 -2.77 0.38
C ASN A 69 -12.99 -3.25 -0.79
N LEU A 70 -13.48 -3.08 -2.02
CA LEU A 70 -12.76 -3.52 -3.22
C LEU A 70 -11.83 -2.45 -3.80
N VAL A 71 -12.19 -1.17 -3.59
CA VAL A 71 -11.55 -0.02 -4.21
C VAL A 71 -11.29 1.03 -3.13
N PRO A 72 -10.27 0.83 -2.27
CA PRO A 72 -9.94 1.78 -1.23
C PRO A 72 -9.45 3.10 -1.85
N THR A 73 -10.16 4.18 -1.57
CA THR A 73 -9.88 5.52 -2.08
C THR A 73 -10.24 6.57 -1.05
N ASP A 74 -9.70 7.77 -1.25
CA ASP A 74 -10.17 8.95 -0.52
C ASP A 74 -11.60 9.36 -0.94
N ALA A 75 -12.10 10.44 -0.33
CA ALA A 75 -13.44 10.98 -0.62
C ALA A 75 -13.63 11.47 -2.08
N ASN A 76 -12.54 11.59 -2.85
CA ASN A 76 -12.55 12.02 -4.25
C ASN A 76 -12.37 10.84 -5.22
N ALA A 77 -12.46 9.59 -4.73
CA ALA A 77 -12.19 8.38 -5.49
C ALA A 77 -10.74 8.30 -6.04
N ILE A 78 -9.79 8.89 -5.33
CA ILE A 78 -8.35 8.82 -5.63
C ILE A 78 -7.73 7.71 -4.78
N ALA A 79 -6.97 6.82 -5.43
CA ALA A 79 -6.24 5.77 -4.74
C ALA A 79 -5.22 6.38 -3.76
N PHE A 80 -5.13 5.80 -2.56
CA PHE A 80 -4.16 6.22 -1.56
C PHE A 80 -2.72 6.09 -2.07
N SER A 81 -1.89 7.06 -1.69
CA SER A 81 -0.50 7.14 -2.15
C SER A 81 0.45 6.97 -0.98
N ARG A 82 1.53 6.23 -1.17
CA ARG A 82 2.64 6.14 -0.22
C ARG A 82 3.89 6.79 -0.76
N THR A 83 4.63 7.43 0.13
CA THR A 83 6.00 7.85 -0.17
C THR A 83 6.91 6.61 -0.29
N PRO A 84 8.04 6.70 -1.02
CA PRO A 84 9.03 5.63 -1.03
C PRO A 84 9.51 5.24 0.37
N GLY A 85 9.62 6.21 1.29
CA GLY A 85 10.00 5.96 2.68
C GLY A 85 9.01 5.03 3.38
N GLN A 86 7.71 5.32 3.27
CA GLN A 86 6.62 4.50 3.82
C GLN A 86 6.61 3.08 3.22
N VAL A 87 6.76 2.96 1.90
CA VAL A 87 6.90 1.65 1.24
C VAL A 87 8.10 0.88 1.82
N LEU A 88 9.22 1.57 2.06
CA LEU A 88 10.41 0.97 2.68
C LEU A 88 10.17 0.59 4.15
N ASN A 89 9.40 1.34 4.93
CA ASN A 89 9.03 0.95 6.29
C ASN A 89 8.30 -0.40 6.30
N VAL A 90 7.36 -0.60 5.36
CA VAL A 90 6.62 -1.86 5.21
C VAL A 90 7.57 -3.00 4.84
N VAL A 91 8.41 -2.86 3.82
CA VAL A 91 9.27 -3.98 3.38
C VAL A 91 10.46 -4.24 4.30
N TYR A 92 10.90 -3.24 5.07
CA TYR A 92 11.90 -3.40 6.12
C TYR A 92 11.32 -3.82 7.47
N LEU A 93 9.99 -3.91 7.59
CA LEU A 93 9.27 -4.22 8.83
C LEU A 93 9.72 -3.34 10.01
N ASN A 94 9.89 -2.04 9.75
CA ASN A 94 10.39 -1.08 10.73
C ASN A 94 9.79 0.31 10.47
N ASN A 95 9.15 0.90 11.48
CA ASN A 95 8.53 2.24 11.39
C ASN A 95 9.53 3.40 11.55
N LYS A 96 10.80 3.11 11.88
CA LYS A 96 11.87 4.12 12.00
C LYS A 96 12.59 4.31 10.67
N ALA A 97 13.32 5.41 10.56
CA ALA A 97 14.23 5.64 9.44
C ALA A 97 15.42 4.67 9.50
N VAL A 98 15.41 3.68 8.61
CA VAL A 98 16.44 2.64 8.47
C VAL A 98 16.75 2.37 7.00
N THR A 99 17.91 1.77 6.73
CA THR A 99 18.36 1.45 5.36
C THR A 99 18.25 -0.04 5.01
N LYS A 100 17.78 -0.87 5.94
CA LYS A 100 17.68 -2.34 5.83
C LYS A 100 16.82 -2.92 6.95
N GLY A 101 16.31 -4.13 6.74
CA GLY A 101 15.50 -4.86 7.71
C GLY A 101 14.50 -5.79 7.03
N GLY A 102 13.71 -6.52 7.82
CA GLY A 102 12.57 -7.30 7.34
C GLY A 102 12.90 -8.21 6.15
N PHE A 103 12.18 -8.05 5.04
CA PHE A 103 12.37 -8.83 3.82
C PHE A 103 13.70 -8.53 3.10
N PHE A 104 14.33 -7.40 3.41
CA PHE A 104 15.58 -6.94 2.82
C PHE A 104 16.63 -6.72 3.93
N PRO A 105 17.16 -7.80 4.55
CA PRO A 105 18.12 -7.69 5.64
C PRO A 105 19.43 -7.01 5.24
N ALA A 106 19.78 -7.05 3.95
CA ALA A 106 20.93 -6.34 3.38
C ALA A 106 20.60 -4.92 2.86
N GLY A 107 19.33 -4.50 2.90
CA GLY A 107 18.82 -3.28 2.26
C GLY A 107 18.49 -3.47 0.78
N VAL A 108 17.69 -2.55 0.23
CA VAL A 108 17.45 -2.50 -1.23
C VAL A 108 18.63 -1.82 -1.96
N ASN A 109 18.69 -2.01 -3.27
CA ASN A 109 19.66 -1.34 -4.12
C ASN A 109 19.24 0.11 -4.45
N GLY A 110 20.21 0.91 -4.90
CA GLY A 110 19.97 2.26 -5.40
C GLY A 110 19.97 3.37 -4.34
N ALA A 111 19.70 4.60 -4.79
CA ALA A 111 19.81 5.81 -3.97
C ALA A 111 18.59 6.06 -3.08
N VAL A 112 17.45 5.43 -3.36
CA VAL A 112 16.23 5.51 -2.54
C VAL A 112 16.17 4.25 -1.70
N ASN A 113 16.86 4.26 -0.56
CA ASN A 113 17.01 3.08 0.28
C ASN A 113 16.75 3.33 1.78
N THR A 114 16.42 4.56 2.17
CA THR A 114 16.10 4.93 3.56
C THR A 114 14.59 5.04 3.74
N SER A 115 14.04 4.36 4.74
CA SER A 115 12.63 4.44 5.12
C SER A 115 12.28 5.74 5.87
N ALA A 116 10.99 6.03 6.04
CA ALA A 116 10.54 7.21 6.76
C ALA A 116 10.69 7.05 8.29
N ALA A 117 10.65 8.16 9.01
CA ALA A 117 10.53 8.17 10.47
C ALA A 117 9.08 8.47 10.84
N ASN A 118 8.33 7.41 11.15
CA ASN A 118 6.91 7.45 11.52
C ASN A 118 6.71 7.40 13.04
#